data_AF-A0A835H1G6-F1
#
_entry.id   AF-A0A835H1G6-F1
#
_cell.length_a   1.000
_cell.length_b   1.000
_cell.length_c   1.000
_cell.angle_alpha   90.00
_cell.angle_beta   90.00
_cell.angle_gamma   90.00
#
_symmetry.space_group_name_H-M   'P 1'
#
loop_
_entity.id
_entity.type
_entity.pdbx_description
1 polymer ?
#
loop_
_entity_poly.entity_id
_entity_poly.type
_entity_poly.pdbx_seq_one_letter_code
_entity_poly.pdbx_strand_id
1 'polypeptide(L)'
;MGRAFYSSKIPTRTPNSTKIIPFYTSFIFSMVILKGSLPGDGLVFLFSPSATIYIQGGDRTNDDGNEDNHVLGIQFADSVEHSDDVKVDKFGVNYQVWIDYQDSLLNVTMAVAGMARPKKPLISNSLNLSDVFLDEMYVGFSAATGRLVQTHRILAWGFSNTDFLVGDRVVTSNLPSFLPPGTSVFATKGFIIGMSVAIVLFICCALLICVLLIKRRRKMKRDLEAMEEWELEYWPHRISYQEVYTATKGFFR
;
A
#
# COMPACT_ATOMS: atom_id res chain seq x y z
N MET A 1 -5.38 -4.79 6.01
CA MET A 1 -4.88 -5.59 7.14
C MET A 1 -4.35 -6.90 6.60
N GLY A 2 -3.14 -7.29 6.98
CA GLY A 2 -2.55 -8.60 6.67
C GLY A 2 -2.00 -9.24 7.93
N ARG A 3 -2.00 -10.58 7.99
CA ARG A 3 -1.48 -11.34 9.14
C ARG A 3 -0.71 -12.57 8.67
N ALA A 4 0.31 -12.94 9.44
CA ALA A 4 1.12 -14.12 9.20
C ALA A 4 1.53 -14.73 10.54
N PHE A 5 1.03 -15.93 10.85
CA PHE A 5 1.36 -16.66 12.07
C PHE A 5 2.19 -17.89 11.74
N TYR A 6 3.01 -18.31 12.70
CA TYR A 6 3.56 -19.66 12.69
C TYR A 6 2.41 -20.68 12.68
N SER A 7 2.58 -21.77 11.94
CA SER A 7 1.48 -22.70 11.62
C SER A 7 0.96 -23.46 12.84
N SER A 8 1.80 -23.68 13.85
CA SER A 8 1.42 -24.32 15.11
C SER A 8 1.56 -23.35 16.28
N LYS A 9 0.90 -23.70 17.39
CA LYS A 9 1.15 -23.03 18.65
C LYS A 9 2.54 -23.40 19.17
N ILE A 10 3.11 -22.51 19.96
CA ILE A 10 4.37 -22.70 20.66
C ILE A 10 4.11 -22.69 22.17
N PRO A 11 4.88 -23.46 22.95
CA PRO A 11 4.76 -23.45 24.40
C PRO A 11 5.24 -22.10 24.93
N THR A 12 4.39 -21.48 25.75
CA THR A 12 4.62 -20.15 26.35
C THR A 12 4.70 -20.22 27.87
N ARG A 13 4.22 -21.31 28.48
CA ARG A 13 4.25 -21.53 29.92
C ARG A 13 4.71 -22.95 30.25
N THR A 14 5.37 -23.10 31.39
CA THR A 14 5.76 -24.43 31.87
C THR A 14 4.50 -25.19 32.30
N PRO A 15 4.31 -26.46 31.89
CA PRO A 15 3.13 -27.23 32.27
C PRO A 15 2.91 -27.24 33.79
N ASN A 16 1.67 -26.99 34.22
CA ASN A 16 1.27 -26.94 35.64
C ASN A 16 2.01 -25.89 36.49
N SER A 17 2.53 -24.82 35.89
CA SER A 17 3.21 -23.72 36.60
C SER A 17 2.76 -22.37 36.06
N THR A 18 2.79 -21.32 36.88
CA THR A 18 2.59 -19.93 36.43
C THR A 18 3.83 -19.34 35.74
N LYS A 19 4.93 -20.11 35.67
CA LYS A 19 6.20 -19.68 35.12
C LYS A 19 6.15 -19.63 33.58
N ILE A 20 6.34 -18.42 33.06
CA ILE A 20 6.47 -18.16 31.62
C ILE A 20 7.81 -18.68 31.10
N ILE A 21 7.77 -19.32 29.94
CA ILE A 21 8.96 -19.79 29.24
C ILE A 21 9.62 -18.57 28.58
N PRO A 22 10.95 -18.38 28.73
CA PRO A 22 11.63 -17.29 28.03
C PRO A 22 11.48 -17.43 26.52
N PHE A 23 11.52 -16.31 25.81
CA PHE A 23 11.50 -16.32 24.36
C PHE A 23 12.44 -15.25 23.80
N TYR A 24 13.02 -15.61 22.67
CA TYR A 24 13.97 -14.79 21.93
C TYR A 24 13.55 -14.83 20.48
N THR A 25 13.36 -13.66 19.88
CA THR A 25 12.94 -13.56 18.49
C THR A 25 13.68 -12.43 17.81
N SER A 26 14.03 -12.65 16.56
CA SER A 26 14.57 -11.61 15.71
C SER A 26 13.99 -11.71 14.34
N PHE A 27 13.64 -10.57 13.79
CA PHE A 27 13.13 -10.48 12.44
C PHE A 27 13.67 -9.25 11.77
N ILE A 28 13.74 -9.34 10.44
CA ILE A 28 14.13 -8.25 9.58
C ILE A 28 12.88 -7.78 8.86
N PHE A 29 12.57 -6.50 8.97
CA PHE A 29 11.43 -5.91 8.29
C PHE A 29 11.80 -4.65 7.52
N SER A 30 10.95 -4.29 6.57
CA SER A 30 11.01 -3.02 5.87
C SER A 30 9.62 -2.39 5.78
N MET A 31 9.55 -1.10 6.07
CA MET A 31 8.36 -0.28 5.91
C MET A 31 8.58 0.77 4.85
N VAL A 32 7.64 0.89 3.91
CA VAL A 32 7.67 1.92 2.87
C VAL A 32 6.38 2.71 2.92
N ILE A 33 6.49 4.03 3.04
CA ILE A 33 5.37 4.97 2.91
C ILE A 33 5.41 5.60 1.51
N LEU A 34 4.26 5.66 0.85
CA LEU A 34 4.10 6.45 -0.38
C LEU A 34 4.11 7.95 -0.05
N LYS A 35 4.94 8.70 -0.78
CA LYS A 35 5.24 10.12 -0.53
C LYS A 35 3.95 10.97 -0.51
N GLY A 36 3.78 11.77 0.54
CA GLY A 36 2.60 12.66 0.72
C GLY A 36 1.46 12.08 1.56
N SER A 37 1.67 10.94 2.20
CA SER A 37 0.69 10.27 3.06
C SER A 37 0.87 10.65 4.54
N LEU A 38 -0.22 10.57 5.34
CA LEU A 38 -0.22 10.76 6.80
C LEU A 38 0.52 9.61 7.54
N PRO A 39 0.72 9.66 8.88
CA PRO A 39 1.25 8.54 9.66
C PRO A 39 0.27 7.35 9.69
N GLY A 40 0.79 6.13 9.86
CA GLY A 40 0.00 4.90 9.72
C GLY A 40 0.23 3.94 10.88
N ASP A 41 -0.73 3.04 11.06
CA ASP A 41 -0.87 2.19 12.23
C ASP A 41 0.30 1.22 12.46
N GLY A 42 1.07 0.88 11.43
CA GLY A 42 2.32 0.13 11.59
C GLY A 42 2.23 -1.39 11.47
N LEU A 43 3.26 -2.05 12.01
CA LEU A 43 3.46 -3.50 12.07
C LEU A 43 3.50 -3.92 13.53
N VAL A 44 2.88 -5.05 13.87
CA VAL A 44 2.87 -5.60 15.22
C VAL A 44 3.43 -7.02 15.19
N PHE A 45 4.41 -7.30 16.04
CA PHE A 45 4.78 -8.67 16.41
C PHE A 45 3.93 -9.08 17.62
N LEU A 46 3.29 -10.24 17.59
CA LEU A 46 2.33 -10.60 18.63
C LEU A 46 2.26 -12.08 18.99
N PHE A 47 1.78 -12.32 20.21
CA PHE A 47 1.31 -13.59 20.72
C PHE A 47 -0.21 -13.58 20.84
N SER A 48 -0.86 -14.68 20.46
CA SER A 48 -2.31 -14.79 20.47
C SER A 48 -2.80 -16.22 20.71
N PRO A 49 -3.91 -16.45 21.42
CA PRO A 49 -4.50 -17.79 21.57
C PRO A 49 -5.05 -18.35 20.26
N SER A 50 -5.33 -17.48 19.26
CA SER A 50 -5.85 -17.86 17.95
C SER A 50 -5.15 -17.13 16.79
N ALA A 51 -4.86 -17.85 15.72
CA ALA A 51 -4.37 -17.26 14.47
C ALA A 51 -5.43 -16.41 13.73
N THR A 52 -6.68 -16.43 14.19
CA THR A 52 -7.80 -15.69 13.57
C THR A 52 -8.16 -14.38 14.27
N ILE A 53 -7.45 -13.98 15.34
CA ILE A 53 -7.73 -12.72 16.03
C ILE A 53 -7.66 -11.54 15.05
N TYR A 54 -8.65 -10.66 15.18
CA TYR A 54 -8.76 -9.42 14.46
C TYR A 54 -8.18 -8.31 15.34
N ILE A 55 -7.02 -7.78 14.94
CA ILE A 55 -6.45 -6.59 15.54
C ILE A 55 -6.82 -5.44 14.61
N GLN A 56 -7.70 -4.56 15.07
CA GLN A 56 -8.12 -3.40 14.30
C GLN A 56 -6.95 -2.41 14.28
N GLY A 57 -6.18 -2.38 13.20
CA GLY A 57 -5.12 -1.39 13.11
C GLY A 57 -5.68 0.03 13.13
N GLY A 58 -5.02 0.85 13.94
CA GLY A 58 -5.37 2.23 14.25
C GLY A 58 -5.96 2.41 15.64
N ASP A 59 -6.41 1.35 16.32
CA ASP A 59 -6.87 1.42 17.70
C ASP A 59 -6.82 0.03 18.36
N ARG A 60 -6.07 -0.06 19.46
CA ARG A 60 -5.92 -1.20 20.38
C ARG A 60 -4.89 -2.27 19.99
N THR A 61 -3.61 -1.92 20.14
CA THR A 61 -2.74 -2.78 20.97
C THR A 61 -3.43 -2.96 22.32
N ASN A 62 -3.34 -4.12 22.97
CA ASN A 62 -4.01 -4.27 24.26
C ASN A 62 -3.45 -3.27 25.25
N ASP A 63 -4.14 -2.15 25.42
CA ASP A 63 -4.13 -1.40 26.65
C ASP A 63 -5.42 -0.56 26.80
N ASP A 64 -6.48 -1.25 27.21
CA ASP A 64 -7.16 -0.74 28.41
C ASP A 64 -6.52 -1.32 29.69
N GLY A 65 -5.38 -2.05 29.60
CA GLY A 65 -4.87 -2.90 30.67
C GLY A 65 -5.66 -4.20 30.88
N ASN A 66 -6.43 -4.65 29.87
CA ASN A 66 -7.30 -5.81 30.03
C ASN A 66 -6.59 -7.13 29.69
N GLU A 67 -6.16 -7.86 30.73
CA GLU A 67 -5.47 -9.15 30.65
C GLU A 67 -6.34 -10.27 30.05
N ASP A 68 -7.67 -10.10 30.03
CA ASP A 68 -8.64 -11.11 29.57
C ASP A 68 -8.53 -11.48 28.07
N ASN A 69 -7.93 -10.61 27.26
CA ASN A 69 -7.79 -10.87 25.82
C ASN A 69 -6.62 -11.83 25.51
N HIS A 70 -5.75 -12.11 26.49
CA HIS A 70 -4.61 -13.00 26.35
C HIS A 70 -3.74 -12.74 25.11
N VAL A 71 -3.55 -11.47 24.73
CA VAL A 71 -2.75 -11.10 23.56
C VAL A 71 -1.66 -10.13 24.00
N LEU A 72 -0.44 -10.37 23.53
CA LEU A 72 0.68 -9.44 23.68
C LEU A 72 1.06 -8.95 22.30
N GLY A 73 1.18 -7.63 22.12
CA GLY A 73 1.61 -7.02 20.87
C GLY A 73 2.72 -6.01 21.11
N ILE A 74 3.73 -6.02 20.24
CA ILE A 74 4.82 -5.04 20.21
C ILE A 74 4.73 -4.32 18.86
N GLN A 75 4.40 -3.02 18.91
CA GLN A 75 4.07 -2.22 17.74
C GLN A 75 5.29 -1.44 17.23
N PHE A 76 5.40 -1.39 15.90
CA PHE A 76 6.41 -0.65 15.16
C PHE A 76 5.68 0.33 14.23
N ALA A 77 5.86 1.63 14.43
CA ALA A 77 5.09 2.66 13.75
C ALA A 77 5.95 3.89 13.37
N ASP A 78 5.42 4.73 12.47
CA ASP A 78 6.04 6.00 12.06
C ASP A 78 6.00 7.04 13.20
N SER A 79 4.81 7.20 13.79
CA SER A 79 4.58 7.99 14.98
C SER A 79 4.45 7.08 16.20
N VAL A 80 5.06 7.52 17.31
CA VAL A 80 4.88 6.90 18.62
C VAL A 80 3.61 7.51 19.22
N GLU A 81 2.56 6.71 19.36
CA GLU A 81 1.34 7.14 20.03
C GLU A 81 1.35 6.72 21.49
N HIS A 82 1.98 5.57 21.80
CA HIS A 82 2.15 5.03 23.15
C HIS A 82 3.62 4.91 23.53
N SER A 83 3.94 4.98 24.83
CA SER A 83 5.34 4.91 25.33
C SER A 83 6.08 3.63 24.93
N ASP A 84 5.31 2.58 24.64
CA ASP A 84 5.82 1.23 24.38
C ASP A 84 5.88 0.93 22.87
N ASP A 85 5.56 1.91 22.02
CA ASP A 85 5.72 1.82 20.57
C ASP A 85 7.18 2.01 20.16
N VAL A 86 7.63 1.19 19.20
CA VAL A 86 8.94 1.33 18.59
C VAL A 86 8.86 2.21 17.34
N LYS A 87 9.46 3.40 17.41
CA LYS A 87 9.50 4.34 16.30
C LYS A 87 10.39 3.88 15.14
N VAL A 88 9.91 4.04 13.90
CA VAL A 88 10.66 3.78 12.67
C VAL A 88 10.98 5.09 11.95
N ASP A 89 12.25 5.51 11.98
CA ASP A 89 12.64 6.84 11.49
C ASP A 89 12.91 6.93 9.97
N LYS A 90 13.21 5.81 9.29
CA LYS A 90 13.57 5.81 7.85
C LYS A 90 12.82 4.74 7.06
N PHE A 91 11.95 5.16 6.16
CA PHE A 91 11.20 4.27 5.27
C PHE A 91 12.08 3.74 4.11
N GLY A 92 11.83 2.50 3.70
CA GLY A 92 12.57 1.78 2.66
C GLY A 92 13.89 1.17 3.12
N VAL A 93 14.29 1.41 4.36
CA VAL A 93 15.43 0.76 5.01
C VAL A 93 14.99 -0.57 5.62
N ASN A 94 15.90 -1.54 5.67
CA ASN A 94 15.69 -2.81 6.36
C ASN A 94 16.17 -2.65 7.80
N TYR A 95 15.29 -2.94 8.76
CA TYR A 95 15.62 -2.97 10.18
C TYR A 95 15.65 -4.40 10.66
N GLN A 96 16.60 -4.70 11.54
CA GLN A 96 16.62 -5.91 12.34
C GLN A 96 16.19 -5.56 13.76
N VAL A 97 15.26 -6.36 14.28
CA VAL A 97 14.73 -6.25 15.63
C VAL A 97 15.16 -7.48 16.41
N TRP A 98 15.46 -7.32 17.69
CA TRP A 98 15.54 -8.41 18.65
C TRP A 98 14.61 -8.12 19.81
N ILE A 99 13.79 -9.10 20.16
CA ILE A 99 12.89 -9.07 21.31
C ILE A 99 13.27 -10.25 22.19
N ASP A 100 13.73 -9.94 23.39
CA ASP A 100 14.12 -10.92 24.38
C ASP A 100 13.25 -10.75 25.61
N TYR A 101 12.64 -11.86 26.03
CA TYR A 101 11.89 -11.93 27.28
C TYR A 101 12.47 -13.03 28.15
N GLN A 102 13.01 -12.62 29.30
CA GLN A 102 13.59 -13.52 30.30
C GLN A 102 13.41 -12.92 31.69
N ASP A 103 13.09 -13.76 32.67
CA ASP A 103 12.95 -13.34 34.08
C ASP A 103 12.04 -12.12 34.28
N SER A 104 10.90 -12.11 33.57
CA SER A 104 9.91 -11.01 33.58
C SER A 104 10.46 -9.66 33.09
N LEU A 105 11.57 -9.66 32.35
CA LEU A 105 12.13 -8.48 31.72
C LEU A 105 11.96 -8.58 30.20
N LEU A 106 11.24 -7.63 29.61
CA LEU A 106 11.10 -7.48 28.15
C LEU A 106 12.10 -6.45 27.64
N ASN A 107 13.02 -6.90 26.78
CA ASN A 107 13.99 -6.04 26.11
C ASN A 107 13.74 -6.03 24.61
N VAL A 108 13.54 -4.83 24.06
CA VAL A 108 13.42 -4.61 22.61
C VAL A 108 14.60 -3.78 22.13
N THR A 109 15.37 -4.34 21.20
CA THR A 109 16.46 -3.64 20.50
C THR A 109 16.16 -3.62 19.01
N MET A 110 16.54 -2.54 18.33
CA MET A 110 16.41 -2.43 16.88
C MET A 110 17.60 -1.68 16.31
N ALA A 111 18.04 -2.09 15.12
CA ALA A 111 19.06 -1.41 14.34
C ALA A 111 18.81 -1.60 12.84
N VAL A 112 19.52 -0.85 12.00
CA VAL A 112 19.56 -1.13 10.57
C VAL A 112 20.16 -2.52 10.35
N ALA A 113 19.55 -3.34 9.50
CA ALA A 113 20.00 -4.70 9.23
C ALA A 113 21.46 -4.71 8.75
N GLY A 114 22.28 -5.61 9.32
CA GLY A 114 23.73 -5.69 9.07
C GLY A 114 24.59 -4.87 10.03
N MET A 115 23.99 -4.01 10.87
CA MET A 115 24.68 -3.36 11.98
C MET A 115 24.73 -4.27 13.21
N ALA A 116 25.74 -4.06 14.06
CA ALA A 116 25.81 -4.74 15.34
C ALA A 116 24.64 -4.36 16.25
N ARG A 117 24.15 -5.34 17.02
CA ARG A 117 23.08 -5.14 18.00
C ARG A 117 23.46 -4.04 19.01
N PRO A 118 22.61 -3.01 19.22
CA PRO A 118 22.90 -1.96 20.19
C PRO A 118 22.96 -2.50 21.62
N LYS A 119 23.92 -2.00 22.42
CA LYS A 119 24.06 -2.39 23.83
C LYS A 119 22.93 -1.90 24.73
N LYS A 120 22.34 -0.75 24.39
CA LYS A 120 21.22 -0.16 25.11
C LYS A 120 19.93 -0.50 24.37
N PRO A 121 18.97 -1.20 25.00
CA PRO A 121 17.65 -1.45 24.41
C PRO A 121 16.85 -0.16 24.25
N LEU A 122 15.94 -0.18 23.27
CA LEU A 122 14.97 0.89 23.05
C LEU A 122 13.87 0.83 24.13
N ILE A 123 13.40 -0.38 24.43
CA ILE A 123 12.42 -0.65 25.49
C ILE A 123 13.02 -1.68 26.45
N SER A 124 12.92 -1.42 27.74
CA SER A 124 13.37 -2.32 28.80
C SER A 124 12.43 -2.19 29.99
N ASN A 125 11.42 -3.04 30.04
CA ASN A 125 10.34 -2.97 31.02
C ASN A 125 10.22 -4.30 31.78
N SER A 126 10.04 -4.20 33.10
CA SER A 126 9.63 -5.34 33.91
C SER A 126 8.16 -5.61 33.65
N LEU A 127 7.85 -6.73 32.99
CA LEU A 127 6.52 -7.08 32.53
C LEU A 127 6.17 -8.49 33.01
N ASN A 128 5.14 -8.60 33.85
CA ASN A 128 4.63 -9.91 34.27
C ASN A 128 3.60 -10.40 33.25
N LEU A 129 3.95 -11.44 32.50
CA LEU A 129 3.07 -12.04 31.48
C LEU A 129 2.22 -13.21 32.02
N SER A 130 2.27 -13.51 33.32
CA SER A 130 1.56 -14.66 33.91
C SER A 130 0.03 -14.59 33.80
N ASP A 131 -0.57 -13.42 33.60
CA ASP A 131 -2.02 -13.33 33.43
C ASP A 131 -2.43 -13.24 31.94
N VAL A 132 -1.49 -12.86 31.07
CA VAL A 132 -1.70 -12.74 29.61
C VAL A 132 -1.40 -14.04 28.86
N PHE A 133 -0.30 -14.72 29.18
CA PHE A 133 0.20 -15.86 28.40
C PHE A 133 -0.50 -17.17 28.77
N LEU A 134 -1.04 -17.89 27.80
CA LEU A 134 -1.58 -19.25 28.03
C LEU A 134 -0.48 -20.32 27.98
N ASP A 135 -0.87 -21.59 28.11
CA ASP A 135 0.06 -22.73 28.00
C ASP A 135 0.76 -22.76 26.64
N GLU A 136 -0.02 -22.57 25.57
CA GLU A 136 0.48 -22.49 24.20
C GLU A 136 -0.23 -21.40 23.42
N MET A 137 0.52 -20.67 22.60
CA MET A 137 -0.01 -19.54 21.82
C MET A 137 0.55 -19.54 20.40
N TYR A 138 -0.17 -18.90 19.49
CA TYR A 138 0.37 -18.54 18.18
C TYR A 138 1.27 -17.33 18.31
N VAL A 139 2.33 -17.32 17.51
CA VAL A 139 3.23 -16.18 17.38
C VAL A 139 3.28 -15.74 15.92
N GLY A 140 3.34 -14.44 15.68
CA GLY A 140 3.34 -13.94 14.31
C GLY A 140 3.30 -12.43 14.20
N PHE A 141 2.85 -11.99 13.04
CA PHE A 141 2.80 -10.60 12.64
C PHE A 141 1.38 -10.22 12.23
N SER A 142 0.99 -9.00 12.58
CA SER A 142 -0.17 -8.32 12.02
C SER A 142 0.27 -6.96 11.52
N ALA A 143 -0.25 -6.54 10.37
CA ALA A 143 0.11 -5.28 9.76
C ALA A 143 -1.11 -4.55 9.23
N ALA A 144 -1.09 -3.25 9.44
CA ALA A 144 -2.18 -2.34 9.18
C ALA A 144 -1.67 -1.15 8.37
N THR A 145 -2.44 -0.73 7.38
CA THR A 145 -2.08 0.41 6.54
C THR A 145 -2.84 1.67 6.93
N GLY A 146 -3.76 1.61 7.90
CA GLY A 146 -4.64 2.72 8.26
C GLY A 146 -5.29 3.37 7.04
N ARG A 147 -5.35 4.71 7.05
CA ARG A 147 -5.77 5.54 5.90
C ARG A 147 -4.69 5.68 4.80
N LEU A 148 -3.58 4.93 4.90
CA LEU A 148 -2.40 5.09 4.04
C LEU A 148 -2.26 3.99 2.99
N VAL A 149 -1.27 4.22 2.11
CA VAL A 149 -0.63 3.15 1.34
C VAL A 149 0.79 2.92 1.89
N GLN A 150 0.86 2.17 2.99
CA GLN A 150 2.10 1.67 3.58
C GLN A 150 2.30 0.22 3.17
N THR A 151 3.53 -0.17 2.83
CA THR A 151 3.86 -1.58 2.63
C THR A 151 4.74 -2.07 3.76
N HIS A 152 4.34 -3.19 4.36
CA HIS A 152 5.04 -3.88 5.43
C HIS A 152 5.60 -5.19 4.88
N ARG A 153 6.91 -5.42 5.03
CA ARG A 153 7.57 -6.65 4.55
C ARG A 153 8.39 -7.27 5.66
N ILE A 154 8.19 -8.56 5.90
CA ILE A 154 9.09 -9.38 6.71
C ILE A 154 10.04 -10.12 5.75
N LEU A 155 11.35 -9.96 5.95
CA LEU A 155 12.40 -10.49 5.07
C LEU A 155 13.06 -11.74 5.64
N ALA A 156 13.17 -11.81 6.96
CA ALA A 156 13.70 -12.94 7.69
C ALA A 156 13.10 -12.96 9.09
N TRP A 157 12.99 -14.14 9.69
CA TRP A 157 12.48 -14.33 11.04
C TRP A 157 13.09 -15.57 11.68
N GLY A 158 13.56 -15.44 12.91
CA GLY A 158 13.99 -16.52 13.79
C GLY A 158 13.32 -16.39 15.15
N PHE A 159 12.95 -17.52 15.74
CA PHE A 159 12.31 -17.61 17.04
C PHE A 159 12.89 -18.79 17.81
N SER A 160 13.12 -18.61 19.12
CA SER A 160 13.58 -19.68 20.01
C SER A 160 13.13 -19.43 21.45
N ASN A 161 12.81 -20.50 22.17
CA ASN A 161 12.53 -20.44 23.61
C ASN A 161 13.78 -20.66 24.48
N THR A 162 14.91 -21.02 23.88
CA THR A 162 16.11 -21.44 24.62
C THR A 162 17.38 -20.77 24.13
N ASP A 163 17.48 -20.47 22.84
CA ASP A 163 18.66 -19.90 22.21
C ASP A 163 18.53 -18.37 22.10
N PHE A 164 19.14 -17.66 23.04
CA PHE A 164 19.26 -16.19 23.00
C PHE A 164 19.96 -15.68 21.73
N LEU A 165 20.86 -16.49 21.15
CA LEU A 165 21.63 -16.12 19.96
C LEU A 165 20.86 -16.37 18.65
N VAL A 166 19.61 -16.80 18.70
CA VAL A 166 18.78 -17.02 17.51
C VAL A 166 18.75 -15.78 16.61
N GLY A 167 18.76 -14.59 17.20
CA GLY A 167 18.75 -13.34 16.46
C GLY A 167 20.04 -13.01 15.74
N ASP A 168 21.18 -13.42 16.28
CA ASP A 168 22.49 -13.16 15.67
C ASP A 168 22.74 -14.08 14.46
N ARG A 169 21.97 -15.16 14.34
CA ARG A 169 22.03 -16.14 13.25
C ARG A 169 21.11 -15.80 12.08
N VAL A 170 20.26 -14.79 12.22
CA VAL A 170 19.40 -14.33 11.13
C VAL A 170 20.27 -13.73 10.01
N VAL A 171 20.11 -14.25 8.79
CA VAL A 171 20.92 -13.83 7.65
C VAL A 171 20.58 -12.40 7.24
N THR A 172 21.56 -11.51 7.33
CA THR A 172 21.44 -10.08 6.99
C THR A 172 22.07 -9.73 5.64
N SER A 173 22.75 -10.68 4.98
CA SER A 173 23.39 -10.47 3.68
C SER A 173 22.39 -10.55 2.53
N ASN A 174 22.63 -9.76 1.47
CA ASN A 174 21.85 -9.78 0.22
C ASN A 174 20.35 -9.50 0.39
N LEU A 175 19.98 -8.69 1.38
CA LEU A 175 18.60 -8.28 1.56
C LEU A 175 18.15 -7.34 0.42
N PRO A 176 16.91 -7.46 -0.07
CA PRO A 176 16.36 -6.54 -1.07
C PRO A 176 16.25 -5.11 -0.50
N SER A 177 16.48 -4.10 -1.35
CA SER A 177 16.27 -2.69 -0.99
C SER A 177 14.91 -2.20 -1.47
N PHE A 178 14.18 -1.47 -0.63
CA PHE A 178 12.84 -0.95 -0.95
C PHE A 178 12.74 0.57 -0.94
N LEU A 179 13.88 1.26 -1.04
CA LEU A 179 13.90 2.70 -1.17
C LEU A 179 13.09 3.10 -2.42
N PRO A 180 12.02 3.92 -2.26
CA PRO A 180 11.26 4.37 -3.41
C PRO A 180 12.19 5.11 -4.38
N PRO A 181 12.05 4.91 -5.70
CA PRO A 181 12.83 5.65 -6.68
C PRO A 181 12.70 7.14 -6.41
N GLY A 182 13.82 7.82 -6.17
CA GLY A 182 13.84 9.25 -5.84
C GLY A 182 13.36 10.18 -6.96
N THR A 183 12.99 9.64 -8.12
CA THR A 183 12.57 10.39 -9.30
C THR A 183 11.05 10.30 -9.43
N SER A 184 10.36 11.45 -9.30
CA SER A 184 8.96 11.49 -9.70
C SER A 184 8.91 11.25 -11.21
N VAL A 185 8.15 10.25 -11.63
CA VAL A 185 7.87 9.97 -13.06
C VAL A 185 7.34 11.20 -13.80
N PHE A 186 6.69 12.11 -13.07
CA PHE A 186 6.18 13.39 -13.56
C PHE A 186 7.25 14.48 -13.77
N ALA A 187 8.45 14.36 -13.17
CA ALA A 187 9.55 15.31 -13.37
C ALA A 187 10.60 14.84 -14.39
N THR A 188 10.38 13.69 -15.03
CA THR A 188 11.28 13.23 -16.09
C THR A 188 11.19 14.19 -17.28
N LYS A 189 12.32 14.65 -17.82
CA LYS A 189 12.36 15.57 -18.98
C LYS A 189 11.50 15.07 -20.15
N GLY A 190 11.46 13.75 -20.37
CA GLY A 190 10.63 13.13 -21.40
C GLY A 190 9.12 13.25 -21.18
N PHE A 191 8.64 13.21 -19.93
CA PHE A 191 7.21 13.35 -19.62
C PHE A 191 6.70 14.77 -19.86
N ILE A 192 7.51 15.77 -19.49
CA ILE A 192 7.21 17.19 -19.72
C ILE A 192 7.14 17.47 -21.23
N ILE A 193 8.12 16.96 -21.99
CA ILE A 193 8.13 17.08 -23.46
C ILE A 193 6.90 16.37 -24.06
N GLY A 194 6.59 15.15 -23.62
CA GLY A 194 5.42 14.40 -24.09
C GLY A 194 4.10 15.13 -23.87
N MET A 195 3.85 15.66 -22.67
CA MET A 195 2.64 16.43 -22.39
C MET A 195 2.56 17.72 -23.22
N SER A 196 3.67 18.45 -23.36
CA SER A 196 3.68 19.68 -24.15
C SER A 196 3.34 19.41 -25.63
N VAL A 197 3.87 18.34 -26.22
CA VAL A 197 3.55 17.92 -27.59
C VAL A 197 2.08 17.49 -27.71
N ALA A 198 1.55 16.73 -26.75
CA ALA A 198 0.16 16.28 -26.75
C ALA A 198 -0.83 17.45 -26.68
N ILE A 199 -0.54 18.47 -25.84
CA ILE A 199 -1.36 19.68 -25.74
C ILE A 199 -1.35 20.46 -27.06
N VAL A 200 -0.19 20.63 -27.68
CA VAL A 200 -0.08 21.33 -28.97
C VAL A 200 -0.85 20.58 -30.07
N LEU A 201 -0.72 19.25 -30.14
CA LEU A 201 -1.49 18.42 -31.08
C LEU A 201 -3.00 18.52 -30.84
N PHE A 202 -3.43 18.54 -29.58
CA PHE A 202 -4.84 18.69 -29.23
C PHE A 202 -5.40 20.05 -29.69
N ILE A 203 -4.66 21.14 -29.47
CA ILE A 203 -5.04 22.49 -29.92
C ILE A 203 -5.10 22.54 -31.46
N CYS A 204 -4.11 21.98 -32.15
CA CYS A 204 -4.09 21.92 -33.62
C CYS A 204 -5.29 21.13 -34.18
N CYS A 205 -5.60 19.97 -33.59
CA CYS A 205 -6.77 19.18 -33.96
C CYS A 205 -8.08 19.93 -33.70
N ALA A 206 -8.21 20.60 -32.56
CA ALA A 206 -9.39 21.41 -32.23
C ALA A 206 -9.58 22.56 -33.23
N LEU A 207 -8.50 23.27 -33.60
CA LEU A 207 -8.53 24.33 -34.61
C LEU A 207 -8.94 23.79 -35.99
N LEU A 208 -8.39 22.65 -36.41
CA LEU A 208 -8.77 21.98 -37.66
C LEU A 208 -10.26 21.64 -37.67
N ILE A 209 -10.77 21.04 -36.60
CA ILE A 209 -12.19 20.71 -36.46
C ILE A 209 -13.04 21.99 -36.52
N CYS A 210 -12.67 23.05 -35.80
CA CYS A 210 -13.36 24.34 -35.86
C CYS A 210 -13.41 24.90 -37.28
N VAL A 211 -12.30 24.89 -38.02
CA VAL A 211 -12.24 25.35 -39.42
C VAL A 211 -13.14 24.50 -40.32
N LEU A 212 -13.12 23.17 -40.17
CA LEU A 212 -13.99 22.27 -40.92
C LEU A 212 -15.46 22.52 -40.62
N LEU A 213 -15.84 22.74 -39.37
CA LEU A 213 -17.20 23.09 -38.96
C LEU A 213 -17.63 24.45 -39.54
N ILE A 214 -16.76 25.46 -39.52
CA ILE A 214 -17.03 26.77 -40.13
C ILE A 214 -17.19 26.64 -41.64
N LYS A 215 -16.30 25.91 -42.33
CA LYS A 215 -16.43 25.67 -43.77
C LYS A 215 -17.72 24.92 -44.12
N ARG A 216 -18.08 23.90 -43.33
CA ARG A 216 -19.33 23.14 -43.51
C ARG A 216 -20.56 24.02 -43.31
N ARG A 217 -20.57 24.88 -42.28
CA ARG A 217 -21.64 25.87 -42.05
C ARG A 217 -21.72 26.91 -43.18
N ARG A 218 -20.58 27.44 -43.66
CA ARG A 218 -20.55 28.38 -44.79
C ARG A 218 -20.97 27.73 -46.10
N LYS A 219 -20.68 26.45 -46.31
CA LYS A 219 -21.17 25.71 -47.48
C LYS A 219 -22.69 25.56 -47.41
N MET A 220 -23.23 25.07 -46.29
CA MET A 220 -24.69 24.96 -46.09
C MET A 220 -25.43 26.30 -46.26
N LYS A 221 -24.87 27.42 -45.76
CA LYS A 221 -25.48 28.74 -45.95
C LYS A 221 -25.47 29.18 -47.42
N ARG A 222 -24.37 28.98 -48.14
CA ARG A 222 -24.30 29.27 -49.58
C ARG A 222 -25.24 28.38 -50.39
N ASP A 223 -25.34 27.10 -50.02
CA ASP A 223 -26.25 26.17 -50.67
C ASP A 223 -27.72 26.59 -50.42
N LEU A 224 -28.06 27.08 -49.21
CA LEU A 224 -29.39 27.59 -48.85
C LEU A 224 -29.73 28.94 -49.52
N GLU A 225 -28.78 29.87 -49.58
CA GLU A 225 -28.94 31.18 -50.26
C GLU A 225 -29.00 31.03 -51.79
N ALA A 226 -28.44 29.94 -52.34
CA ALA A 226 -28.58 29.59 -53.76
C ALA A 226 -29.91 28.89 -54.08
N MET A 227 -30.72 28.53 -53.08
CA MET A 227 -32.09 28.04 -53.29
C MET A 227 -33.02 29.22 -53.50
N GLU A 228 -33.79 29.21 -54.58
CA GLU A 228 -34.79 30.24 -54.87
C GLU A 228 -35.97 30.12 -53.88
N GLU A 229 -36.63 31.22 -53.52
CA GLU A 229 -37.65 31.25 -52.45
C GLU A 229 -38.77 30.22 -52.62
N TRP A 230 -39.14 29.91 -53.87
CA TRP A 230 -40.15 28.91 -54.17
C TRP A 230 -39.70 27.45 -53.91
N GLU A 231 -38.40 27.16 -53.83
CA GLU A 231 -37.84 25.85 -53.50
C GLU A 231 -37.90 25.52 -52.00
N LEU A 232 -38.08 26.54 -51.14
CA LEU A 232 -38.20 26.39 -49.69
C LEU A 232 -39.63 26.05 -49.25
N GLU A 233 -40.65 26.45 -50.03
CA GLU A 233 -42.05 26.38 -49.63
C GLU A 233 -42.85 25.24 -50.30
N TYR A 234 -42.49 24.83 -51.52
CA TYR A 234 -43.16 23.74 -52.25
C TYR A 234 -42.13 22.84 -52.94
N TRP A 235 -41.93 21.62 -52.44
CA TRP A 235 -40.76 20.82 -52.77
C TRP A 235 -41.08 19.50 -53.50
N PRO A 236 -40.26 19.10 -54.51
CA PRO A 236 -39.59 17.79 -54.57
C PRO A 236 -38.04 17.90 -54.59
N HIS A 237 -37.29 16.89 -54.10
CA HIS A 237 -35.81 16.84 -54.09
C HIS A 237 -35.34 17.06 -55.52
N ARG A 238 -34.29 17.88 -55.72
CA ARG A 238 -33.61 17.96 -57.02
C ARG A 238 -33.06 16.57 -57.37
N ILE A 239 -33.78 15.83 -58.19
CA ILE A 239 -33.34 14.56 -58.74
C ILE A 239 -32.35 14.86 -59.87
N SER A 240 -31.18 14.23 -59.82
CA SER A 240 -30.17 14.36 -60.86
C SER A 240 -30.74 13.93 -62.22
N TYR A 241 -30.39 14.62 -63.32
CA TYR A 241 -30.80 14.19 -64.67
C TYR A 241 -30.41 12.73 -64.95
N GLN A 242 -29.25 12.29 -64.45
CA GLN A 242 -28.83 10.90 -64.57
C GLN A 242 -29.80 9.94 -63.88
N GLU A 243 -30.28 10.31 -62.69
CA GLU A 243 -31.19 9.49 -61.90
C GLU A 243 -32.57 9.41 -62.56
N VAL A 244 -33.09 10.53 -63.10
CA VAL A 244 -34.32 10.55 -63.93
C VAL A 244 -34.12 9.68 -65.18
N TYR A 245 -33.03 9.89 -65.92
CA TYR A 245 -32.73 9.16 -67.15
C TYR A 245 -32.62 7.64 -66.91
N THR A 246 -31.99 7.23 -65.82
CA THR A 246 -31.93 5.81 -65.44
C THR A 246 -33.27 5.24 -65.00
N ALA A 247 -34.08 6.01 -64.26
CA ALA A 247 -35.38 5.58 -63.79
C ALA A 247 -36.39 5.44 -64.94
N THR A 248 -36.28 6.27 -65.97
CA THR A 248 -37.27 6.38 -67.04
C THR A 248 -36.80 5.76 -68.35
N LYS A 249 -35.58 5.24 -68.38
CA LYS A 249 -34.89 4.70 -69.56
C LYS A 249 -35.03 5.63 -70.79
N GLY A 250 -34.99 6.94 -70.56
CA GLY A 250 -35.05 7.93 -71.63
C GLY A 250 -36.45 8.23 -72.20
N PHE A 251 -37.55 7.91 -71.49
CA PHE A 251 -38.94 8.22 -71.86
C PHE A 251 -39.22 8.04 -73.37
N PHE A 252 -39.22 6.79 -73.83
CA PHE A 252 -39.62 6.48 -75.20
C PHE A 252 -41.13 6.69 -75.39
N ARG A 253 -41.52 7.32 -76.50
CA ARG A 253 -42.90 7.46 -76.99
C ARG A 253 -43.36 6.20 -77.71
#